data_AF-A0A6A7C108-F1
#
_entry.id   AF-A0A6A7C108-F1
#
_cell.length_a   1.000
_cell.length_b   1.000
_cell.length_c   1.000
_cell.angle_alpha   90.00
_cell.angle_beta   90.00
_cell.angle_gamma   90.00
#
_symmetry.space_group_name_H-M   'P 1'
#
loop_
_entity.id
_entity.type
_entity.pdbx_description
1 polymer ?
#
loop_
_entity_poly.entity_id
_entity_poly.type
_entity_poly.pdbx_seq_one_letter_code
_entity_poly.pdbx_strand_id
1 'polypeptide(L)' 'MDAALSELYALVENGIKPNFAVTAKKHLVNRTTLYKRFQGLTVDRDTASEARRSLLQEQEKELVKYISFMC' A
#
# COMPACT_ATOMS: atom_id res chain seq x y z
N MET A 1 -2.22 -0.65 13.66
CA MET A 1 -1.46 0.14 12.66
C MET A 1 -1.85 1.60 12.74
N ASP A 2 -3.15 1.91 12.82
CA ASP A 2 -3.66 3.28 12.78
C ASP A 2 -3.20 4.13 13.96
N ALA A 3 -3.15 3.57 15.18
CA ALA A 3 -2.57 4.25 16.34
C ALA A 3 -1.11 4.66 16.15
N ALA A 4 -0.31 3.84 15.46
CA ALA A 4 1.08 4.16 15.16
C ALA A 4 1.19 5.28 14.10
N LEU A 5 0.28 5.31 13.14
CA LEU A 5 0.21 6.37 12.12
C LEU A 5 -0.24 7.70 12.75
N SER A 6 -1.28 7.69 13.57
CA SER A 6 -1.74 8.88 14.31
C SER A 6 -0.64 9.48 15.19
N GLU A 7 0.15 8.64 15.89
CA GLU A 7 1.29 9.14 16.68
C GLU A 7 2.35 9.81 15.79
N LEU A 8 2.66 9.24 14.62
CA LEU A 8 3.62 9.85 13.69
C LEU A 8 3.09 11.16 13.09
N TYR A 9 1.80 11.24 12.76
CA TYR A 9 1.18 12.48 12.28
C TYR A 9 1.22 13.57 13.36
N ALA A 10 0.87 13.23 14.61
CA ALA A 10 0.97 14.17 15.73
C ALA A 10 2.40 14.68 15.96
N LEU A 11 3.42 13.83 15.80
CA LEU A 11 4.82 14.27 15.89
C LEU A 11 5.17 15.29 14.80
N VAL A 12 4.74 15.04 13.56
CA VAL A 12 4.98 15.96 12.44
C VAL A 12 4.22 17.28 12.61
N GLU A 13 2.96 17.24 13.06
CA GLU A 13 2.17 18.44 13.38
C GLU A 13 2.84 19.32 14.44
N ASN A 14 3.53 18.70 15.40
CA ASN A 14 4.32 19.40 16.43
C ASN A 14 5.74 19.80 15.95
N GLY A 15 6.07 19.62 14.66
CA GLY A 15 7.38 19.94 14.09
C GLY A 15 8.51 19.00 14.52
N ILE A 16 8.18 17.86 15.14
CA ILE A 16 9.15 16.88 15.62
C ILE A 16 9.42 15.86 14.51
N LYS A 17 10.71 15.59 14.25
CA LYS A 17 11.09 14.55 13.29
C LYS A 17 10.62 13.17 13.77
N PRO A 18 9.76 12.46 13.02
CA PRO A 18 9.22 11.18 13.46
C PRO A 18 10.29 10.08 13.48
N ASN A 19 10.33 9.29 14.57
CA ASN A 19 11.20 8.13 14.71
C ASN A 19 10.42 6.82 14.51
N PHE A 20 10.38 6.37 13.25
CA PHE A 20 9.65 5.16 12.85
C PHE A 20 10.09 3.89 13.59
N ALA A 21 11.36 3.77 14.00
CA ALA A 21 11.83 2.57 14.70
C ALA A 21 11.25 2.47 16.11
N VAL A 22 11.23 3.60 16.83
CA VAL A 22 10.67 3.69 18.18
C VAL A 22 9.16 3.48 18.15
N THR A 23 8.45 4.18 17.26
CA THR A 23 7.00 4.04 17.14
C THR A 23 6.60 2.64 16.66
N ALA A 24 7.34 2.04 15.74
CA ALA A 24 7.10 0.67 15.29
C ALA A 24 7.24 -0.35 16.44
N LYS A 25 8.30 -0.22 17.25
CA LYS A 25 8.52 -1.08 18.42
C LYS A 25 7.44 -0.89 19.47
N LYS A 26 7.06 0.36 19.77
CA LYS A 26 6.02 0.72 20.74
C LYS A 26 4.67 0.11 20.39
N HIS A 27 4.30 0.13 19.11
CA HIS A 27 3.00 -0.35 18.62
C HIS A 27 3.03 -1.78 18.08
N LEU A 28 4.16 -2.49 18.23
CA LEU A 28 4.35 -3.86 17.73
C LEU A 28 3.99 -4.03 16.24
N VAL A 29 4.33 -3.03 15.41
CA VAL A 29 4.11 -3.05 13.96
C VAL A 29 5.43 -3.13 13.20
N ASN A 30 5.39 -3.64 11.97
CA ASN A 30 6.58 -3.68 11.12
C ASN A 30 6.99 -2.25 10.71
N ARG A 31 8.26 -1.89 10.95
CA ARG A 31 8.82 -0.56 10.63
C ARG A 31 8.69 -0.18 9.16
N THR A 32 9.02 -1.11 8.26
CA THR A 32 9.00 -0.87 6.81
C THR A 32 7.58 -0.64 6.33
N THR A 33 6.63 -1.44 6.81
CA THR A 33 5.20 -1.26 6.50
C THR A 33 4.68 0.07 7.05
N LEU A 34 5.07 0.45 8.28
CA LEU A 34 4.68 1.72 8.88
C LEU A 34 5.20 2.92 8.10
N TYR A 35 6.46 2.88 7.70
CA TYR A 35 7.08 3.91 6.86
C TYR A 35 6.37 4.06 5.51
N LYS A 36 6.12 2.94 4.80
CA LYS A 36 5.42 2.96 3.52
C LYS A 36 4.01 3.54 3.64
N ARG A 37 3.27 3.16 4.69
CA ARG A 37 1.92 3.69 4.95
C ARG A 37 1.94 5.18 5.27
N PHE A 38 2.87 5.62 6.11
CA PHE A 38 3.02 7.03 6.45
C PHE A 38 3.32 7.90 5.22
N GLN A 39 4.06 7.37 4.24
CA GLN A 39 4.36 8.06 2.98
C GLN A 39 3.25 7.93 1.91
N GLY A 40 2.15 7.23 2.20
CA GLY A 40 1.12 6.97 1.19
C GLY A 40 1.57 6.00 0.07
N LEU A 41 2.71 5.30 0.24
CA LEU A 41 3.25 4.34 -0.74
C LEU A 41 2.56 2.98 -0.72
N THR A 42 1.54 2.81 0.10
CA THR A 42 0.76 1.58 0.19
C THR A 42 -0.68 1.95 -0.08
N VAL A 43 -1.19 1.42 -1.19
CA VAL A 43 -2.62 1.46 -1.52
C VAL A 43 -3.40 0.58 -0.55
N ASP A 44 -4.69 0.91 -0.42
CA ASP A 44 -5.61 0.09 0.34
C ASP A 44 -5.64 -1.36 -0.19
N ARG A 45 -5.95 -2.30 0.71
CA ARG A 45 -5.98 -3.73 0.37
C ARG A 45 -6.98 -4.03 -0.74
N ASP A 46 -8.12 -3.36 -0.76
CA ASP A 46 -9.16 -3.61 -1.75
C ASP A 46 -8.70 -3.09 -3.12
N THR A 47 -8.11 -1.90 -3.17
CA THR A 47 -7.47 -1.36 -4.38
C THR A 47 -6.34 -2.26 -4.90
N ALA A 48 -5.50 -2.78 -4.00
CA ALA A 48 -4.44 -3.72 -4.38
C ALA A 48 -5.01 -5.06 -4.89
N SER A 49 -6.14 -5.50 -4.34
CA SER A 49 -6.82 -6.72 -4.78
C SER A 49 -7.49 -6.53 -6.14
N GLU A 50 -8.15 -5.40 -6.37
CA GLU A 50 -8.73 -5.03 -7.67
C GLU A 50 -7.65 -4.95 -8.74
N ALA A 51 -6.54 -4.26 -8.48
CA ALA A 51 -5.42 -4.17 -9.41
C ALA A 51 -4.81 -5.54 -9.78
N ARG A 52 -4.92 -6.55 -8.90
CA ARG A 52 -4.47 -7.93 -9.18
C ARG A 52 -5.49 -8.76 -9.95
N ARG A 53 -6.78 -8.43 -9.82
CA ARG A 53 -7.88 -9.15 -10.50
C ARG A 53 -8.10 -8.63 -11.91
N SER A 54 -7.85 -7.34 -12.13
CA SER A 54 -7.95 -6.74 -13.46
C SER A 54 -6.77 -7.15 -14.31
N LEU A 55 -7.07 -7.69 -15.50
CA LEU A 55 -6.06 -7.84 -16.54
C LEU A 55 -5.63 -6.45 -17.02
N LEU A 56 -4.35 -6.30 -17.35
CA LEU A 56 -3.91 -5.12 -18.09
C LEU A 56 -4.58 -5.12 -19.47
N GLN A 57 -4.80 -3.95 -20.04
CA GLN A 57 -5.50 -3.81 -21.32
C GLN A 57 -4.82 -4.61 -22.45
N GLU A 58 -3.50 -4.71 -22.41
CA GLU A 58 -2.70 -5.56 -23.30
C GLU A 58 -3.00 -7.04 -23.12
N GLN A 59 -3.11 -7.50 -21.87
CA GLN A 59 -3.43 -8.90 -21.55
C GLN A 59 -4.86 -9.25 -21.98
N GLU A 60 -5.82 -8.34 -21.81
CA GLU A 60 -7.18 -8.51 -22.31
C GLU A 60 -7.20 -8.61 -23.85
N LYS A 61 -6.47 -7.73 -24.54
CA LYS A 61 -6.37 -7.76 -26.02
C LYS A 61 -5.75 -9.06 -26.52
N GLU A 62 -4.68 -9.53 -25.90
CA GLU A 62 -4.04 -10.80 -26.26
C GLU A 62 -4.97 -11.99 -26.00
N LEU A 63 -5.68 -11.96 -24.87
CA LEU A 63 -6.64 -13.02 -24.52
C LEU A 63 -7.79 -13.09 -25.53
N VAL A 64 -8.37 -11.94 -25.91
CA VAL A 64 -9.41 -11.88 -26.94
C VAL A 64 -8.89 -12.42 -28.26
N LYS A 65 -7.69 -12.01 -28.68
CA LYS A 65 -7.06 -12.49 -29.93
C LYS A 65 -6.87 -14.00 -29.91
N TYR A 66 -6.44 -14.58 -28.78
CA TYR A 66 -6.27 -16.02 -28.63
C TYR A 66 -7.60 -16.76 -28.71
N ILE A 67 -8.64 -16.28 -28.02
CA ILE A 67 -9.99 -16.88 -28.08
C ILE A 67 -10.54 -16.83 -29.52
N SER A 68 -10.42 -15.69 -30.20
CA SER A 68 -10.86 -15.54 -31.61
C SER A 68 -10.08 -16.40 -32.60
N PHE A 69 -8.88 -16.87 -32.25
CA PHE A 69 -8.12 -17.81 -33.08
C PHE A 69 -8.56 -19.26 -32.86
N MET A 70 -9.06 -19.58 -31.67
CA MET A 70 -9.46 -20.94 -31.28
C MET A 70 -10.92 -21.28 -31.65
N CYS A 71 -11.77 -20.26 -31.83
CA CYS A 71 -13.16 -20.39 -32.29
C CYS A 71 -13.27 -20.17 -33.80
#